data_AF-A0A7S2DD54-F1
#
_entry.id   AF-A0A7S2DD54-F1
#
_cell.length_a   1.000
_cell.length_b   1.000
_cell.length_c   1.000
_cell.angle_alpha   90.00
_cell.angle_beta   90.00
_cell.angle_gamma   90.00
#
_symmetry.space_group_name_H-M   'P 1'
#
loop_
_entity.id
_entity.type
_entity.pdbx_description
1 polymer ?
#
loop_
_entity_poly.entity_id
_entity_poly.type
_entity_poly.pdbx_seq_one_letter_code
_entity_poly.pdbx_strand_id
1 'polypeptide(L)'
;MCALRYPFTGQTLPQLVMRIITGKYTALPSSLSPEIRNLITSLLQQRPQYRPSAESLLQSPALASAVSLLHPGCRAAPLGTPAVSGASTPVNATPLSSMPASGA
;
A
#
# COMPACT_ATOMS: atom_id res chain seq x y z
N MET A 1 -17.97 4.33 3.21
CA MET A 1 -19.04 4.93 2.40
C MET A 1 -19.83 3.89 1.61
N CYS A 2 -19.19 2.95 0.90
CA CYS A 2 -19.89 2.02 -0.01
C CYS A 2 -20.76 0.91 0.61
N ALA A 3 -20.33 0.31 1.72
CA ALA A 3 -21.03 -0.82 2.36
C ALA A 3 -21.61 -0.48 3.75
N LEU A 4 -21.50 0.79 4.17
CA LEU A 4 -21.88 1.28 5.52
C LEU A 4 -21.33 0.45 6.70
N ARG A 5 -20.30 -0.37 6.45
CA ARG A 5 -19.68 -1.28 7.40
C ARG A 5 -18.18 -1.35 7.14
N TYR A 6 -17.40 -1.60 8.18
CA TYR A 6 -15.96 -1.78 8.08
C TYR A 6 -15.60 -3.12 7.40
N PRO A 7 -14.55 -3.15 6.55
CA PRO A 7 -14.12 -4.37 5.87
C PRO A 7 -13.54 -5.41 6.83
N PHE A 8 -12.85 -4.97 7.89
CA PHE A 8 -12.33 -5.84 8.94
C PHE A 8 -13.00 -5.50 10.27
N THR A 9 -13.57 -6.51 10.91
CA THR A 9 -14.21 -6.40 12.22
C THR A 9 -13.76 -7.57 13.09
N GLY A 10 -13.49 -7.33 14.37
CA GLY A 10 -13.17 -8.36 15.35
C GLY A 10 -13.77 -8.01 16.72
N GLN A 11 -14.05 -9.01 17.55
CA GLN A 11 -14.54 -8.80 18.92
C GLN A 11 -13.45 -8.28 19.86
N THR A 12 -12.20 -8.62 19.56
CA THR A 12 -11.01 -8.22 20.32
C THR A 12 -9.89 -7.76 19.36
N LEU A 13 -8.94 -6.98 19.88
CA LEU A 13 -7.82 -6.48 19.07
C LEU A 13 -7.03 -7.60 18.38
N PRO A 14 -6.67 -8.74 19.04
CA PRO A 14 -5.98 -9.83 18.38
C PRO A 14 -6.79 -10.44 17.22
N GLN A 15 -8.11 -10.56 17.38
CA GLN A 15 -8.97 -11.04 16.30
C GLN A 15 -9.05 -10.06 15.14
N LEU A 16 -9.10 -8.76 15.40
CA LEU A 16 -9.08 -7.73 14.36
C LEU A 16 -7.75 -7.79 13.57
N VAL A 17 -6.62 -7.86 14.28
CA VAL A 17 -5.29 -7.96 13.66
C VAL A 17 -5.19 -9.21 12.78
N MET A 18 -5.66 -10.36 13.26
CA MET A 18 -5.69 -11.59 12.46
C MET A 18 -6.54 -11.44 11.20
N ARG A 19 -7.70 -10.76 11.27
CA ARG A 19 -8.55 -10.50 10.09
C ARG A 19 -7.87 -9.60 9.07
N ILE A 20 -7.12 -8.59 9.52
CA ILE A 20 -6.35 -7.70 8.65
C ILE A 20 -5.22 -8.48 7.97
N ILE A 21 -4.43 -9.24 8.73
CA ILE A 21 -3.31 -10.03 8.20
C ILE A 21 -3.81 -11.09 7.21
N THR A 22 -4.92 -11.76 7.52
CA THR A 22 -5.51 -12.77 6.63
C THR A 22 -6.15 -12.13 5.39
N GLY A 23 -6.39 -10.82 5.39
CA GLY A 23 -7.01 -10.07 4.28
C GLY A 23 -8.41 -10.55 3.90
N LYS A 24 -9.11 -11.27 4.80
CA LYS A 24 -10.47 -11.74 4.57
C LYS A 24 -11.46 -10.66 5.00
N TYR A 25 -12.12 -10.05 4.02
CA TYR A 25 -13.22 -9.11 4.21
C TYR A 25 -14.50 -9.63 3.54
N THR A 26 -15.65 -9.14 3.99
CA THR A 26 -16.94 -9.49 3.37
C THR A 26 -17.03 -8.88 1.98
N ALA A 27 -17.36 -9.69 0.98
CA ALA A 27 -17.55 -9.21 -0.38
C ALA A 27 -18.61 -8.10 -0.43
N LEU A 28 -18.36 -7.10 -1.27
CA LEU A 28 -19.29 -5.98 -1.45
C LEU A 28 -20.59 -6.46 -2.09
N PRO A 29 -21.74 -5.82 -1.76
CA PRO A 29 -23.02 -6.13 -2.38
C PRO A 29 -22.97 -6.04 -3.92
N SER A 30 -23.76 -6.87 -4.60
CA SER A 30 -23.88 -6.87 -6.07
C SER A 30 -24.54 -5.61 -6.63
N SER A 31 -25.16 -4.78 -5.79
CA SER A 31 -25.70 -3.47 -6.17
C SER A 31 -24.63 -2.44 -6.52
N LEU A 32 -23.37 -2.67 -6.14
CA LEU A 32 -22.26 -1.82 -6.51
C LEU A 32 -21.70 -2.16 -7.89
N SER A 33 -21.23 -1.14 -8.62
CA SER A 33 -20.62 -1.34 -9.93
C SER A 33 -19.42 -2.31 -9.85
N PRO A 34 -19.23 -3.19 -10.85
CA PRO A 34 -18.11 -4.12 -10.89
C PRO A 34 -16.76 -3.40 -10.82
N GLU A 35 -16.65 -2.22 -11.42
CA GLU A 35 -15.43 -1.41 -11.42
C GLU A 35 -15.01 -0.98 -10.00
N ILE A 36 -15.95 -0.46 -9.20
CA ILE A 36 -15.68 -0.07 -7.80
C ILE A 36 -15.30 -1.29 -6.96
N ARG A 37 -15.94 -2.45 -7.20
CA ARG A 37 -15.61 -3.69 -6.48
C ARG A 37 -14.19 -4.16 -6.77
N ASN A 38 -13.78 -4.10 -8.04
CA ASN A 38 -12.42 -4.44 -8.44
C ASN A 38 -11.39 -3.45 -7.87
N LEU A 39 -11.71 -2.16 -7.86
CA LEU A 39 -10.88 -1.11 -7.25
C LEU A 39 -10.68 -1.34 -5.75
N ILE A 40 -11.75 -1.62 -5.00
CA ILE A 40 -11.64 -1.87 -3.56
C ILE A 40 -10.83 -3.15 -3.30
N THR A 41 -10.96 -4.16 -4.16
CA THR A 41 -10.18 -5.40 -4.06
C THR A 41 -8.69 -5.15 -4.26
N SER A 42 -8.31 -4.29 -5.21
CA SER A 42 -6.90 -3.94 -5.40
C SER A 42 -6.34 -3.07 -4.25
N LEU A 43 -7.18 -2.20 -3.67
CA LEU A 43 -6.79 -1.42 -2.50
C LEU A 43 -6.56 -2.27 -1.25
N LEU A 44 -7.40 -3.28 -1.02
CA LEU A 44 -7.35 -4.15 0.16
C LEU A 44 -6.45 -5.39 -0.02
N GLN A 45 -5.59 -5.41 -1.04
CA GLN A 45 -4.60 -6.47 -1.21
C GLN A 45 -3.61 -6.55 -0.04
N GLN A 46 -3.33 -7.77 0.40
CA GLN A 46 -2.36 -8.08 1.48
C GLN A 46 -0.92 -7.80 1.04
N ARG A 47 -0.57 -8.18 -0.19
CA ARG A 47 0.78 -7.93 -0.70
C ARG A 47 0.87 -6.50 -1.20
N PRO A 48 1.78 -5.67 -0.67
CA PRO A 48 1.90 -4.27 -1.05
C PRO A 48 2.31 -4.09 -2.52
N GLN A 49 2.99 -5.08 -3.11
CA GLN A 49 3.43 -5.04 -4.51
C GLN A 49 2.28 -5.08 -5.52
N TYR A 50 1.14 -5.68 -5.17
CA TYR A 50 -0.04 -5.70 -6.04
C TYR A 50 -0.93 -4.48 -5.84
N ARG A 51 -0.75 -3.75 -4.73
CA ARG A 51 -1.53 -2.55 -4.43
C ARG A 51 -1.12 -1.45 -5.42
N PRO A 52 -2.07 -0.90 -6.20
CA PRO A 52 -1.75 0.15 -7.15
C PRO A 52 -1.26 1.41 -6.42
N SER A 53 -0.37 2.16 -7.07
CA SER A 53 0.01 3.49 -6.62
C SER A 53 -1.19 4.44 -6.69
N ALA A 54 -1.15 5.52 -5.90
CA ALA A 54 -2.20 6.55 -5.94
C ALA A 54 -2.39 7.12 -7.35
N GLU A 55 -1.30 7.27 -8.12
CA GLU A 55 -1.35 7.77 -9.49
C GLU A 55 -2.04 6.80 -10.45
N SER A 56 -1.67 5.52 -10.39
CA SER A 56 -2.29 4.48 -11.21
C SER A 56 -3.78 4.32 -10.89
N LEU A 57 -4.14 4.51 -9.62
CA LEU A 57 -5.52 4.50 -9.17
C LEU A 57 -6.34 5.67 -9.74
N LEU A 58 -5.79 6.88 -9.75
CA LEU A 58 -6.45 8.07 -10.32
C LEU A 58 -6.61 8.00 -11.84
N GLN A 59 -5.75 7.24 -12.53
CA GLN A 59 -5.85 6.97 -13.96
C GLN A 59 -6.89 5.87 -14.31
N SER A 60 -7.44 5.16 -13.32
CA SER A 60 -8.44 4.13 -13.57
C SER A 60 -9.72 4.72 -14.19
N PRO A 61 -10.40 4.02 -15.11
CA PRO A 61 -11.58 4.55 -15.80
C PRO A 61 -12.72 4.94 -14.86
N ALA A 62 -12.82 4.26 -13.71
CA ALA A 62 -13.81 4.53 -12.67
C ALA A 62 -13.62 5.90 -12.00
N LEU A 63 -12.39 6.43 -11.97
CA LEU A 63 -12.04 7.68 -11.28
C LEU A 63 -11.59 8.78 -12.24
N ALA A 64 -11.08 8.45 -13.42
CA ALA A 64 -10.58 9.41 -14.40
C ALA A 64 -11.65 10.43 -14.82
N SER A 65 -12.91 9.99 -14.98
CA SER A 65 -14.04 10.87 -15.29
C SER A 65 -14.33 11.85 -14.15
N ALA A 66 -14.36 11.37 -12.90
CA ALA A 66 -14.57 12.20 -11.73
C ALA A 66 -13.44 13.21 -11.53
N VAL A 67 -12.18 12.80 -11.71
CA VAL A 67 -11.01 13.67 -11.57
C VAL A 67 -11.04 14.80 -12.60
N SER A 68 -11.37 14.49 -13.86
CA SER A 68 -11.50 15.49 -14.93
C SER A 68 -12.56 16.56 -14.62
N LEU A 69 -13.67 16.15 -13.98
CA LEU A 69 -14.75 17.06 -13.57
C LEU A 69 -14.39 17.91 -12.35
N LEU A 70 -13.66 17.33 -11.39
CA LEU A 70 -13.37 17.98 -10.11
C LEU A 70 -12.19 18.95 -10.20
N HIS A 71 -11.21 18.68 -11.07
CA HIS A 71 -10.05 19.54 -11.27
C HIS A 71 -9.59 19.48 -12.74
N PRO A 72 -10.03 20.43 -13.59
CA PRO A 72 -9.61 20.51 -14.99
C PRO A 72 -8.09 20.72 -15.19
N GLY A 73 -7.37 21.10 -14.14
CA GLY A 73 -5.95 21.47 -14.17
C GLY A 73 -4.96 20.43 -13.63
N CYS A 74 -5.40 19.35 -12.97
CA CYS A 74 -4.49 18.32 -12.48
C CYS A 74 -4.22 17.28 -13.58
N ARG A 75 -3.45 17.71 -14.59
CA ARG A 75 -2.76 16.74 -15.45
C ARG A 75 -1.77 16.00 -14.55
N ALA A 76 -1.94 14.69 -14.40
CA ALA A 76 -0.97 13.84 -13.72
C ALA A 76 0.42 14.17 -14.28
N ALA A 77 1.24 14.84 -13.48
CA ALA A 77 2.63 15.07 -13.85
C ALA A 77 3.25 13.68 -14.05
N PRO A 78 3.99 13.43 -15.14
CA PRO A 78 4.70 12.18 -15.26
C PRO A 78 5.72 12.17 -14.12
N LEU A 79 5.45 11.40 -13.08
CA LEU A 79 6.43 11.04 -12.06
C LEU A 79 7.43 10.08 -12.73
N GLY A 80 8.19 10.65 -13.65
CA GLY A 80 9.33 10.03 -14.28
C GLY A 80 10.46 9.99 -13.27
N THR A 81 10.57 8.89 -12.55
CA THR A 81 11.89 8.31 -12.25
C THR A 81 11.80 6.79 -12.25
N PRO A 82 12.44 6.11 -13.20
CA PRO A 82 12.88 4.74 -12.98
C PRO A 82 14.09 4.83 -12.04
N ALA A 83 13.90 4.59 -10.74
CA ALA A 83 15.04 4.56 -9.81
C ALA A 83 14.81 3.54 -8.68
N VAL A 84 14.59 2.28 -9.06
CA VAL A 84 15.13 1.17 -8.27
C VAL A 84 16.48 0.80 -8.89
N SER A 85 17.49 1.63 -8.65
CA SER A 85 18.88 1.31 -8.95
C SER A 85 19.68 1.51 -7.67
N GLY A 86 20.10 0.39 -7.08
CA GLY A 86 21.22 0.26 -6.15
C GLY A 86 21.34 1.30 -5.03
N ALA A 87 20.80 0.98 -3.85
CA ALA A 87 21.39 1.44 -2.59
C ALA A 87 22.01 0.22 -1.88
N SER A 88 23.15 -0.21 -2.40
CA SER A 88 24.13 -0.96 -1.63
C SER A 88 24.59 -0.06 -0.47
N THR A 89 24.15 -0.33 0.75
CA THR A 89 24.92 0.06 1.93
C THR A 89 25.78 -1.13 2.35
N PRO A 90 27.10 -1.12 2.09
CA PRO A 90 27.99 -2.00 2.84
C PRO A 90 28.00 -1.52 4.28
N VAL A 91 27.42 -2.32 5.18
CA VAL A 91 27.60 -2.20 6.62
C VAL A 91 29.06 -2.51 6.98
N ASN A 92 29.96 -1.56 6.71
CA ASN A 92 31.32 -1.61 7.19
C ASN A 92 31.65 -0.35 7.99
N ALA A 93 31.47 -0.46 9.30
CA ALA A 93 32.06 0.33 10.38
C ALA A 93 31.61 -0.40 11.66
N THR A 94 32.41 -1.06 12.49
CA THR A 94 33.80 -0.85 12.90
C THR A 94 34.21 -2.10 13.69
N PRO A 95 35.39 -2.74 13.49
CA PRO A 95 35.88 -3.72 14.45
C PRO A 95 36.28 -3.01 15.74
N LEU A 96 35.63 -3.35 16.86
CA LEU A 96 36.00 -2.88 18.18
C LEU A 96 37.45 -3.27 18.46
N SER A 97 38.27 -2.24 18.61
CA SER A 97 39.71 -2.29 18.83
C SER A 97 40.13 -3.37 19.81
N SER A 98 41.05 -4.21 19.32
CA SER A 98 42.04 -4.96 20.08
C SER A 98 42.65 -4.11 21.21
N MET A 99 42.59 -4.60 22.45
CA MET A 99 43.48 -4.17 23.52
C MET A 99 44.72 -5.09 23.52
N PRO A 100 45.94 -4.55 23.41
CA PRO A 100 47.16 -5.27 23.76
C PRO A 100 47.77 -4.78 25.09
N ALA A 101 48.69 -5.59 25.61
CA ALA A 101 49.66 -5.34 26.71
C ALA A 101 49.06 -5.40 28.13
N SER A 102 49.69 -5.95 29.18
CA SER A 102 50.99 -6.60 29.46
C SER A 102 50.84 -7.11 30.91
N GLY A 103 51.18 -8.34 31.27
CA GLY A 103 52.49 -8.62 31.87
C GLY A 103 52.69 -7.99 33.26
N ALA A 104 52.28 -8.71 34.32
CA ALA A 104 52.95 -8.84 35.62
C ALA A 104 52.21 -9.92 36.44
#